data_AF-A0A7V9HT18-F1
#
_entry.id   AF-A0A7V9HT18-F1
#
_cell.length_a   1.000
_cell.length_b   1.000
_cell.length_c   1.000
_cell.angle_alpha   90.00
_cell.angle_beta   90.00
_cell.angle_gamma   90.00
#
_symmetry.space_group_name_H-M   'P 1'
#
loop_
_entity.id
_entity.type
_entity.pdbx_description
1 polymer ?
#
loop_
_entity_poly.entity_id
_entity_poly.type
_entity_poly.pdbx_seq_one_letter_code
_entity_poly.pdbx_strand_id
1 'polypeptide(L)'
;MAKAREIPGLRTDLPYGEVAALVLEVRAGELIEHSKGVLDLGDIERVHAMRVATRRLRAAIEIFRPCFPKADGRRALNEVKALADALGERRDRDVAIEALAGFAASLPAPDRPGIRSLVNRFESEQTEANGALAAFVDPARLEEVRVHIFELAAAARAAAVEVDPAEPASGESSDRGARDDVPPEGSPA
;
A
#
# COMPACT_ATOMS: atom_id res chain seq x y z
N MET A 1 0.92 -8.36 -15.71
CA MET A 1 0.92 -7.37 -14.60
C MET A 1 -0.27 -6.45 -14.73
N ALA A 2 -1.08 -6.31 -13.67
CA ALA A 2 -2.18 -5.35 -13.64
C ALA A 2 -1.64 -3.90 -13.77
N LYS A 3 -1.91 -3.25 -14.91
CA LYS A 3 -1.52 -1.85 -15.15
C LYS A 3 -2.27 -0.97 -14.15
N ALA A 4 -1.56 -0.02 -13.54
CA ALA A 4 -2.23 0.97 -12.68
C ALA A 4 -3.19 1.80 -13.53
N ARG A 5 -4.42 1.96 -13.07
CA ARG A 5 -5.36 2.96 -13.56
C ARG A 5 -4.72 4.34 -13.36
N GLU A 6 -4.85 5.15 -14.39
CA GLU A 6 -4.50 6.56 -14.34
C GLU A 6 -5.38 7.25 -13.29
N ILE A 7 -4.85 8.25 -12.60
CA ILE A 7 -5.61 9.02 -11.62
C ILE A 7 -6.29 10.16 -12.38
N PRO A 8 -7.62 10.11 -12.62
CA PRO A 8 -8.30 11.16 -13.36
C PRO A 8 -8.26 12.47 -12.58
N GLY A 9 -8.10 13.60 -13.27
CA GLY A 9 -8.09 14.91 -12.64
C GLY A 9 -6.80 15.28 -11.91
N LEU A 10 -5.76 14.44 -11.96
CA LEU A 10 -4.46 14.80 -11.39
C LEU A 10 -3.80 15.95 -12.18
N ARG A 11 -3.53 17.07 -11.50
CA ARG A 11 -2.83 18.24 -12.05
C ARG A 11 -1.74 18.71 -11.10
N THR A 12 -0.74 19.42 -11.62
CA THR A 12 0.44 19.89 -10.86
C THR A 12 0.16 21.10 -9.97
N ASP A 13 -0.96 21.78 -10.19
CA ASP A 13 -1.41 22.96 -9.45
C ASP A 13 -2.42 22.63 -8.34
N LEU A 14 -2.71 21.34 -8.11
CA LEU A 14 -3.59 20.91 -7.04
C LEU A 14 -2.89 20.94 -5.68
N PRO A 15 -3.59 21.34 -4.61
CA PRO A 15 -3.11 21.17 -3.24
C PRO A 15 -2.78 19.70 -2.94
N TYR A 16 -1.77 19.47 -2.10
CA TYR A 16 -1.31 18.13 -1.77
C TYR A 16 -2.41 17.23 -1.17
N GLY A 17 -3.33 17.79 -0.37
CA GLY A 17 -4.48 17.07 0.17
C GLY A 17 -5.54 16.68 -0.89
N GLU A 18 -5.73 17.49 -1.93
CA GLU A 18 -6.61 17.13 -3.06
C GLU A 18 -6.00 15.98 -3.86
N VAL A 19 -4.68 16.04 -4.12
CA VAL A 19 -3.96 14.94 -4.77
C VAL A 19 -4.08 13.65 -3.95
N ALA A 20 -3.93 13.74 -2.63
CA ALA A 20 -4.10 12.61 -1.73
C ALA A 20 -5.49 11.98 -1.87
N ALA A 21 -6.54 12.79 -1.86
CA ALA A 21 -7.92 12.33 -1.96
C ALA A 21 -8.17 11.59 -3.29
N LEU A 22 -7.79 12.19 -4.42
CA LEU A 22 -7.94 11.58 -5.75
C LEU A 22 -7.21 10.23 -5.85
N VAL A 23 -5.98 10.15 -5.34
CA VAL A 23 -5.22 8.90 -5.39
C VAL A 23 -5.87 7.83 -4.51
N LEU A 24 -6.26 8.16 -3.28
CA LEU A 24 -6.86 7.20 -2.35
C LEU A 24 -8.18 6.63 -2.91
N GLU A 25 -9.06 7.48 -3.44
CA GLU A 25 -10.34 7.08 -4.03
C GLU A 25 -10.14 6.11 -5.21
N VAL A 26 -9.23 6.41 -6.12
CA VAL A 26 -8.95 5.54 -7.29
C VAL A 26 -8.32 4.22 -6.85
N ARG A 27 -7.34 4.25 -5.94
CA ARG A 27 -6.66 3.02 -5.47
C ARG A 27 -7.59 2.12 -4.67
N ALA A 28 -8.50 2.69 -3.88
CA ALA A 28 -9.55 1.92 -3.22
C ALA A 28 -10.50 1.28 -4.25
N GLY A 29 -10.92 2.02 -5.27
CA GLY A 29 -11.75 1.48 -6.35
C GLY A 29 -11.10 0.31 -7.08
N GLU A 30 -9.81 0.41 -7.43
CA GLU A 30 -9.05 -0.69 -8.05
C GLU A 30 -8.99 -1.94 -7.17
N LEU A 31 -8.78 -1.76 -5.85
CA LEU A 31 -8.73 -2.87 -4.90
C LEU A 31 -10.04 -3.66 -4.90
N ILE A 32 -11.18 -2.95 -4.89
CA ILE A 32 -12.52 -3.56 -4.90
C ILE A 32 -12.81 -4.22 -6.25
N GLU A 33 -12.35 -3.64 -7.35
CA GLU A 33 -12.52 -4.24 -8.67
C GLU A 33 -11.76 -5.58 -8.78
N HIS A 34 -10.54 -5.63 -8.25
CA HIS A 34 -9.68 -6.81 -8.28
C HIS A 34 -10.04 -7.89 -7.24
N SER A 35 -10.94 -7.63 -6.30
CA SER A 35 -11.41 -8.66 -5.38
C SER A 35 -12.31 -9.71 -6.05
N LYS A 36 -12.88 -9.38 -7.21
CA LYS A 36 -13.80 -10.25 -7.94
C LYS A 36 -13.12 -11.55 -8.39
N GLY A 37 -13.55 -12.66 -7.81
CA GLY A 37 -13.01 -13.98 -8.09
C GLY A 37 -11.60 -14.20 -7.54
N VAL A 38 -11.14 -13.39 -6.59
CA VAL A 38 -9.78 -13.49 -6.03
C VAL A 38 -9.50 -14.85 -5.35
N LEU A 39 -10.56 -15.53 -4.92
CA LEU A 39 -10.49 -16.85 -4.27
C LEU A 39 -10.43 -18.02 -5.26
N ASP A 40 -10.46 -17.75 -6.57
CA ASP A 40 -10.31 -18.77 -7.61
C ASP A 40 -8.87 -19.31 -7.61
N LEU A 41 -8.70 -20.56 -7.18
CA LEU A 41 -7.41 -21.24 -7.17
C LEU A 41 -6.89 -21.56 -8.59
N GLY A 42 -7.77 -21.61 -9.59
CA GLY A 42 -7.40 -21.84 -10.98
C GLY A 42 -6.84 -20.61 -11.70
N ASP A 43 -7.07 -19.41 -11.16
CA ASP A 43 -6.64 -18.14 -11.77
C ASP A 43 -5.75 -17.34 -10.81
N ILE A 44 -4.46 -17.68 -10.79
CA ILE A 44 -3.47 -17.06 -9.90
C ILE A 44 -3.26 -15.57 -10.18
N GLU A 45 -3.59 -15.09 -11.38
CA GLU A 45 -3.43 -13.69 -11.75
C GLU A 45 -4.41 -12.78 -11.01
N ARG A 46 -5.57 -13.29 -10.58
CA ARG A 46 -6.53 -12.52 -9.78
C ARG A 46 -5.97 -12.12 -8.42
N VAL A 47 -5.40 -13.07 -7.67
CA VAL A 47 -4.77 -12.75 -6.38
C VAL A 47 -3.58 -11.82 -6.58
N HIS A 48 -2.80 -12.03 -7.66
CA HIS A 48 -1.66 -11.20 -7.96
C HIS A 48 -2.08 -9.75 -8.25
N ALA A 49 -3.12 -9.55 -9.06
CA ALA A 49 -3.69 -8.24 -9.37
C ALA A 49 -4.20 -7.53 -8.12
N MET A 50 -4.97 -8.22 -7.27
CA MET A 50 -5.47 -7.64 -6.01
C MET A 50 -4.31 -7.29 -5.07
N ARG A 51 -3.30 -8.17 -4.93
CA ARG A 51 -2.09 -7.89 -4.12
C ARG A 51 -1.36 -6.64 -4.60
N VAL A 52 -1.21 -6.46 -5.91
CA VAL A 52 -0.60 -5.25 -6.48
C VAL A 52 -1.42 -4.01 -6.15
N ALA A 53 -2.75 -4.06 -6.30
CA ALA A 53 -3.63 -2.95 -5.94
C ALA A 53 -3.57 -2.60 -4.45
N THR A 54 -3.63 -3.59 -3.56
CA THR A 54 -3.49 -3.41 -2.11
C THR A 54 -2.16 -2.78 -1.72
N ARG A 55 -1.04 -3.22 -2.33
CA ARG A 55 0.28 -2.60 -2.11
C ARG A 55 0.32 -1.13 -2.57
N ARG A 56 -0.32 -0.80 -3.69
CA ARG A 56 -0.41 0.59 -4.18
C ARG A 56 -1.23 1.47 -3.23
N LEU A 57 -2.38 0.98 -2.77
CA LEU A 57 -3.20 1.69 -1.78
C LEU A 57 -2.43 1.92 -0.48
N ARG A 58 -1.76 0.88 0.04
CA ARG A 58 -0.90 1.00 1.23
C ARG A 58 0.16 2.10 1.05
N ALA A 59 0.87 2.08 -0.07
CA ALA A 59 1.89 3.08 -0.37
C ALA A 59 1.29 4.50 -0.47
N ALA A 60 0.11 4.65 -1.07
CA ALA A 60 -0.59 5.94 -1.12
C ALA A 60 -0.89 6.47 0.29
N ILE A 61 -1.43 5.63 1.19
CA ILE A 61 -1.67 6.02 2.59
C ILE A 61 -0.35 6.41 3.29
N GLU A 62 0.74 5.68 3.05
CA GLU A 62 2.04 6.00 3.65
C GLU A 62 2.62 7.34 3.14
N ILE A 63 2.50 7.62 1.83
CA ILE A 63 2.99 8.85 1.19
C ILE A 63 2.19 10.08 1.62
N PHE A 64 0.86 9.98 1.64
CA PHE A 64 -0.04 11.08 1.95
C PHE A 64 -0.35 11.21 3.45
N ARG A 65 0.42 10.52 4.30
CA ARG A 65 0.29 10.57 5.77
C ARG A 65 0.15 11.98 6.36
N PRO A 66 0.84 13.03 5.86
CA PRO A 66 0.68 14.39 6.38
C PRO A 66 -0.71 15.01 6.16
N CYS A 67 -1.52 14.47 5.24
CA CYS A 67 -2.79 15.08 4.83
C CYS A 67 -3.98 14.75 5.74
N PHE A 68 -3.84 13.83 6.69
CA PHE A 68 -4.97 13.36 7.50
C PHE A 68 -4.61 13.16 8.97
N PRO A 69 -5.60 13.09 9.87
CA PRO A 69 -5.35 12.83 11.28
C PRO A 69 -4.56 11.54 11.49
N LYS A 70 -3.58 11.59 12.39
CA LYS A 70 -2.64 10.47 12.64
C LYS A 70 -3.37 9.17 13.01
N ALA A 71 -4.47 9.27 13.76
CA ALA A 71 -5.24 8.12 14.22
C ALA A 71 -5.95 7.42 13.05
N ASP A 72 -6.68 8.19 12.22
CA ASP A 72 -7.45 7.67 11.09
C ASP A 72 -6.53 7.05 10.04
N GLY A 73 -5.45 7.76 9.69
CA GLY A 73 -4.43 7.25 8.79
C GLY A 73 -3.79 5.95 9.27
N ARG A 74 -3.55 5.82 10.58
CA ARG A 74 -2.99 4.60 11.17
C ARG A 74 -3.98 3.45 11.12
N ARG A 75 -5.26 3.71 11.41
CA ARG A 75 -6.32 2.72 11.35
C ARG A 75 -6.48 2.16 9.93
N ALA A 76 -6.62 3.04 8.94
CA ALA A 76 -6.73 2.66 7.53
C ALA A 76 -5.50 1.87 7.05
N LEU A 77 -4.30 2.31 7.43
CA LEU A 77 -3.07 1.61 7.08
C LEU A 77 -3.01 0.20 7.66
N ASN A 78 -3.48 -0.01 8.90
CA ASN A 78 -3.49 -1.33 9.53
C ASN A 78 -4.46 -2.29 8.83
N GLU A 79 -5.65 -1.81 8.46
CA GLU A 79 -6.65 -2.60 7.74
C GLU A 79 -6.11 -3.08 6.37
N VAL A 80 -5.49 -2.16 5.62
CA VAL A 80 -4.87 -2.47 4.31
C VAL A 80 -3.64 -3.37 4.46
N LYS A 81 -2.86 -3.23 5.54
CA LYS A 81 -1.72 -4.12 5.85
C LYS A 81 -2.18 -5.54 6.11
N ALA A 82 -3.18 -5.73 6.97
CA ALA A 82 -3.71 -7.05 7.27
C ALA A 82 -4.24 -7.78 6.01
N LEU A 83 -4.92 -7.05 5.13
CA LEU A 83 -5.32 -7.57 3.81
C LEU A 83 -4.10 -7.91 2.92
N ALA A 84 -3.08 -7.05 2.88
CA ALA A 84 -1.88 -7.29 2.09
C ALA A 84 -1.10 -8.53 2.55
N ASP A 85 -1.06 -8.76 3.86
CA ASP A 85 -0.39 -9.90 4.49
C ASP A 85 -1.13 -11.20 4.14
N ALA A 86 -2.46 -11.24 4.29
CA ALA A 86 -3.29 -12.39 3.90
C ALA A 86 -3.16 -12.73 2.39
N LEU A 87 -3.15 -11.71 1.52
CA LEU A 87 -2.90 -11.87 0.08
C LEU A 87 -1.48 -12.40 -0.20
N GLY A 88 -0.51 -12.02 0.63
CA GLY A 88 0.86 -12.51 0.56
C GLY A 88 0.96 -14.00 0.87
N GLU A 89 0.38 -14.42 2.00
CA GLU A 89 0.40 -15.83 2.40
C GLU A 89 -0.14 -16.76 1.30
N ARG A 90 -1.25 -16.38 0.64
CA ARG A 90 -1.77 -17.14 -0.52
C ARG A 90 -0.81 -17.08 -1.70
N ARG A 91 -0.36 -15.89 -2.12
CA ARG A 91 0.46 -15.73 -3.33
C ARG A 91 1.81 -16.44 -3.24
N ASP A 92 2.41 -16.48 -2.05
CA ASP A 92 3.69 -17.12 -1.84
C ASP A 92 3.61 -18.63 -2.12
N ARG A 93 2.46 -19.27 -1.80
CA ARG A 93 2.22 -20.69 -2.15
C ARG A 93 2.05 -20.87 -3.65
N ASP A 94 1.33 -19.99 -4.33
CA ASP A 94 1.22 -20.06 -5.80
C ASP A 94 2.59 -20.03 -6.47
N VAL A 95 3.48 -19.11 -6.03
CA VAL A 95 4.84 -18.99 -6.58
C VAL A 95 5.65 -20.26 -6.30
N ALA A 96 5.55 -20.82 -5.10
CA ALA A 96 6.24 -22.05 -4.73
C ALA A 96 5.77 -23.25 -5.57
N ILE A 97 4.46 -23.40 -5.78
CA ILE A 97 3.86 -24.45 -6.61
C ILE A 97 4.38 -24.35 -8.05
N GLU A 98 4.31 -23.16 -8.64
CA GLU A 98 4.76 -22.90 -10.00
C GLU A 98 6.26 -23.22 -10.17
N ALA A 99 7.10 -22.75 -9.24
CA ALA A 99 8.53 -22.99 -9.26
C ALA A 99 8.88 -24.48 -9.10
N LEU A 100 8.23 -25.18 -8.16
CA LEU A 100 8.46 -26.61 -7.92
C LEU A 100 7.96 -27.48 -9.08
N ALA A 101 6.82 -27.15 -9.68
CA ALA A 101 6.31 -27.85 -10.85
C ALA A 101 7.26 -27.70 -12.05
N GLY A 102 7.75 -26.48 -12.29
CA GLY A 102 8.77 -26.21 -13.32
C GLY A 102 10.07 -26.96 -13.05
N PHE A 103 10.53 -26.97 -11.79
CA PHE A 103 11.72 -27.71 -11.39
C PHE A 103 11.55 -29.23 -11.57
N ALA A 104 10.41 -29.80 -11.16
CA ALA A 104 10.11 -31.23 -11.34
C ALA A 104 10.16 -31.66 -12.81
N ALA A 105 9.70 -30.79 -13.73
CA ALA A 105 9.75 -31.06 -15.17
C ALA A 105 11.18 -31.15 -15.71
N SER A 106 12.14 -30.46 -15.08
CA SER A 106 13.56 -30.48 -15.46
C SER A 106 14.34 -31.69 -14.92
N LEU A 107 13.76 -32.47 -13.98
CA LEU A 107 14.45 -33.57 -13.32
C LEU A 107 14.29 -34.93 -14.01
N PRO A 108 15.27 -35.85 -13.80
CA PRO A 108 15.14 -37.26 -14.16
C PRO A 108 13.91 -37.92 -13.52
N ALA A 109 13.34 -38.93 -14.18
CA ALA A 109 12.13 -39.61 -13.71
C ALA A 109 12.18 -40.14 -12.26
N PRO A 110 13.31 -40.68 -11.75
CA PRO A 110 13.40 -41.16 -10.37
C PRO A 110 13.17 -40.08 -9.30
N ASP A 111 13.52 -38.82 -9.58
CA ASP A 111 13.48 -37.72 -8.59
C ASP A 111 12.13 -36.99 -8.57
N ARG A 112 11.33 -37.13 -9.63
CA ARG A 112 10.03 -36.45 -9.77
C ARG A 112 9.01 -36.76 -8.67
N PRO A 113 8.89 -38.00 -8.14
CA PRO A 113 7.94 -38.29 -7.07
C PRO A 113 8.19 -37.48 -5.79
N GLY A 114 9.47 -37.27 -5.43
CA GLY A 114 9.84 -36.48 -4.25
C GLY A 114 9.38 -35.03 -4.36
N ILE A 115 9.66 -34.38 -5.49
CA ILE A 115 9.20 -33.01 -5.74
C ILE A 115 7.68 -32.92 -5.81
N ARG A 116 7.01 -33.91 -6.42
CA ARG A 116 5.54 -33.95 -6.46
C ARG A 116 4.91 -34.00 -5.07
N SER A 117 5.52 -34.72 -4.13
CA SER A 117 5.07 -34.71 -2.74
C SER A 117 5.15 -33.32 -2.10
N LEU A 118 6.17 -32.52 -2.44
CA LEU A 118 6.27 -31.13 -1.97
C LEU A 118 5.21 -30.23 -2.62
N VAL A 119 4.97 -30.39 -3.93
CA VAL A 119 3.90 -29.66 -4.64
C VAL A 119 2.54 -29.91 -3.97
N ASN A 120 2.17 -31.16 -3.74
CA ASN A 120 0.89 -31.51 -3.10
C ASN A 120 0.73 -30.89 -1.70
N ARG A 121 1.85 -30.80 -0.93
CA ARG A 121 1.85 -30.12 0.35
C ARG A 121 1.56 -28.63 0.18
N PHE A 122 2.24 -27.96 -0.75
CA PHE A 122 2.00 -26.54 -1.01
C PHE A 122 0.60 -26.25 -1.55
N GLU A 123 -0.01 -27.15 -2.32
CA GLU A 123 -1.40 -27.05 -2.76
C GLU A 123 -2.38 -27.13 -1.57
N SER A 124 -2.09 -27.96 -0.58
CA SER A 124 -2.87 -28.02 0.66
C SER A 124 -2.73 -26.71 1.45
N GLU A 125 -1.50 -26.23 1.65
CA GLU A 125 -1.24 -24.94 2.33
C GLU A 125 -1.86 -23.74 1.57
N GLN A 126 -1.88 -23.78 0.23
CA GLN A 126 -2.53 -22.78 -0.61
C GLN A 126 -4.04 -22.75 -0.35
N THR A 127 -4.67 -23.93 -0.25
CA THR A 127 -6.10 -24.05 0.04
C THR A 127 -6.45 -23.48 1.41
N GLU A 128 -5.63 -23.78 2.43
CA GLU A 128 -5.78 -23.23 3.78
C GLU A 128 -5.62 -21.70 3.79
N ALA A 129 -4.57 -21.18 3.14
CA ALA A 129 -4.33 -19.75 3.02
C ALA A 129 -5.46 -19.03 2.26
N ASN A 130 -6.03 -19.68 1.24
CA ASN A 130 -7.19 -19.15 0.50
C ASN A 130 -8.46 -19.11 1.37
N GLY A 131 -8.65 -20.12 2.23
CA GLY A 131 -9.71 -20.12 3.24
C GLY A 131 -9.56 -18.98 4.24
N ALA A 132 -8.33 -18.73 4.73
CA ALA A 132 -8.04 -17.60 5.61
C ALA A 132 -8.25 -16.24 4.91
N LEU A 133 -7.85 -16.13 3.63
CA LEU A 133 -8.05 -14.93 2.81
C LEU A 133 -9.54 -14.58 2.64
N ALA A 134 -10.43 -15.58 2.58
CA ALA A 134 -11.86 -15.38 2.35
C ALA A 134 -12.49 -14.37 3.33
N ALA A 135 -12.11 -14.41 4.61
CA ALA A 135 -12.60 -13.46 5.60
C ALA A 135 -12.15 -12.01 5.34
N PHE A 136 -11.00 -11.82 4.69
CA PHE A 136 -10.47 -10.49 4.38
C PHE A 136 -11.09 -9.88 3.12
N VAL A 137 -11.50 -10.72 2.17
CA VAL A 137 -12.05 -10.33 0.87
C VAL A 137 -13.58 -10.46 0.81
N ASP A 138 -14.21 -10.69 1.97
CA ASP A 138 -15.66 -10.60 2.11
C ASP A 138 -16.16 -9.25 1.57
N PRO A 139 -17.18 -9.24 0.69
CA PRO A 139 -17.66 -8.01 0.07
C PRO A 139 -18.08 -6.92 1.07
N ALA A 140 -18.70 -7.28 2.20
CA ALA A 140 -19.12 -6.30 3.20
C ALA A 140 -17.91 -5.70 3.92
N ARG A 141 -16.94 -6.54 4.31
CA ARG A 141 -15.69 -6.06 4.91
C ARG A 141 -14.89 -5.16 3.96
N LEU A 142 -14.81 -5.53 2.68
CA LEU A 142 -14.12 -4.71 1.68
C LEU A 142 -14.82 -3.37 1.47
N GLU A 143 -16.15 -3.36 1.53
CA GLU A 143 -16.94 -2.13 1.46
C GLU A 143 -16.69 -1.24 2.69
N GLU A 144 -16.59 -1.79 3.90
CA GLU A 144 -16.19 -1.03 5.09
C GLU A 144 -14.82 -0.39 4.93
N VAL A 145 -13.84 -1.13 4.42
CA VAL A 145 -12.50 -0.59 4.11
C VAL A 145 -12.61 0.53 3.07
N ARG A 146 -13.43 0.36 2.03
CA ARG A 146 -13.63 1.38 1.00
C ARG A 146 -14.20 2.67 1.60
N VAL A 147 -15.24 2.57 2.43
CA VAL A 147 -15.87 3.70 3.11
C VAL A 147 -14.84 4.44 3.96
N HIS A 148 -14.08 3.72 4.79
CA HIS A 148 -13.08 4.33 5.65
C HIS A 148 -11.95 5.03 4.87
N ILE A 149 -11.52 4.48 3.73
CA ILE A 149 -10.57 5.17 2.84
C ILE A 149 -11.17 6.43 2.22
N PHE A 150 -12.46 6.42 1.89
CA PHE A 150 -13.15 7.60 1.36
C PHE A 150 -13.32 8.69 2.43
N GLU A 151 -13.57 8.33 3.68
CA GLU A 151 -13.56 9.26 4.82
C GLU A 151 -12.17 9.89 5.00
N LEU A 152 -11.10 9.09 4.88
CA LEU A 152 -9.72 9.58 4.92
C LEU A 152 -9.41 10.55 3.76
N ALA A 153 -9.90 10.24 2.56
CA ALA A 153 -9.78 11.11 1.40
C ALA A 153 -10.53 12.43 1.59
N ALA A 154 -11.74 12.39 2.16
CA ALA A 154 -12.52 13.59 2.48
C ALA A 154 -11.80 14.46 3.53
N ALA A 155 -11.21 13.87 4.56
CA ALA A 155 -10.39 14.59 5.54
C ALA A 155 -9.18 15.27 4.90
N ALA A 156 -8.50 14.57 3.98
CA ALA A 156 -7.37 15.14 3.22
C ALA A 156 -7.78 16.33 2.36
N ARG A 157 -8.96 16.27 1.73
CA ARG A 157 -9.51 17.36 0.95
C ARG A 157 -9.88 18.57 1.82
N ALA A 158 -10.50 18.34 2.97
CA ALA A 158 -10.84 19.41 3.91
C ALA A 158 -9.60 20.17 4.40
N ALA A 159 -8.55 19.43 4.79
CA ALA A 159 -7.29 20.01 5.23
C ALA A 159 -6.57 20.83 4.13
N ALA A 160 -6.83 20.55 2.85
CA ALA A 160 -6.26 21.32 1.74
C ALA A 160 -6.93 22.69 1.53
N VAL A 161 -8.21 22.84 1.89
CA VAL A 161 -8.96 24.09 1.73
C VAL A 161 -8.63 25.10 2.84
N GLU A 162 -8.23 24.61 4.01
CA GLU A 162 -7.83 25.47 5.14
C GLU A 162 -6.45 26.12 4.94
N VAL A 163 -5.65 25.62 3.99
CA VAL A 163 -4.32 26.16 3.64
C VAL A 163 -4.44 27.04 2.38
N ASP A 164 -5.16 28.16 2.49
CA ASP A 164 -5.17 29.20 1.46
C ASP A 164 -3.80 29.94 1.44
N PRO A 165 -3.12 30.13 0.29
CA PRO A 165 -1.72 30.57 0.24
C PRO A 165 -1.52 32.09 0.39
N ALA A 166 -2.49 32.82 0.96
CA ALA A 166 -2.46 34.28 1.03
C ALA A 166 -1.81 34.86 2.31
N GLU A 167 -1.28 34.04 3.24
CA GLU A 167 -0.49 34.55 4.37
C GLU A 167 0.99 34.23 4.19
N PRO A 168 1.85 35.24 3.89
CA PRO A 168 3.27 35.08 4.11
C PRO A 168 3.48 34.97 5.62
N ALA A 169 4.15 33.89 6.05
CA ALA A 169 4.70 33.79 7.39
C ALA A 169 5.59 35.02 7.63
N SER A 170 5.05 36.03 8.29
CA SER A 170 5.80 37.15 8.81
C SER A 170 6.74 36.59 9.85
N GLY A 171 7.99 36.38 9.46
CA GLY A 171 9.08 36.10 10.36
C GLY A 171 9.14 37.21 11.40
N GLU A 172 8.83 36.87 12.65
CA GLU A 172 9.14 37.72 13.78
C GLU A 172 10.66 37.83 13.89
N SER A 173 11.17 38.96 13.38
CA SER A 173 12.41 39.55 13.86
C SER A 173 12.10 40.42 15.07
N SER A 174 12.55 40.01 16.25
CA SER A 174 12.97 40.90 17.34
C SER A 174 14.03 40.13 18.12
N ASP A 175 15.30 40.23 17.75
CA ASP A 175 16.22 41.24 18.28
C ASP A 175 16.07 41.50 19.79
N ARG A 176 17.01 40.96 20.57
CA ARG A 176 17.73 41.72 21.58
C ARG A 176 19.03 41.00 21.99
N GLY A 177 20.14 41.58 21.56
CA GLY A 177 21.49 41.02 21.72
C GLY A 177 22.16 41.15 23.10
N ALA A 178 23.34 40.54 23.15
CA ALA A 178 24.49 40.91 23.98
C ALA A 178 25.73 40.27 23.31
N ARG A 179 26.49 41.06 22.54
CA ARG A 179 27.82 41.61 22.89
C ARG A 179 28.97 40.59 22.84
N ASP A 180 29.80 40.81 21.84
CA ASP A 180 31.27 40.87 21.85
C ASP A 180 32.05 39.80 22.63
N ASP A 181 32.74 38.92 21.89
CA ASP A 181 34.17 38.74 22.12
C ASP A 181 34.88 38.34 20.82
N VAL A 182 35.76 39.24 20.37
CA VAL A 182 36.64 39.12 19.21
C VAL A 182 37.87 38.31 19.61
N PRO A 183 38.31 37.29 18.84
CA PRO A 183 39.59 36.64 19.10
C PRO A 183 40.70 37.42 18.38
N PRO A 184 41.87 37.68 19.01
CA PRO A 184 43.02 38.14 18.24
C PRO A 184 43.82 36.94 17.72
N GLU A 185 44.08 36.99 16.42
CA GLU A 185 45.06 36.19 15.70
C GLU A 185 46.49 36.41 16.24
N GLY A 186 47.33 35.37 16.14
CA GLY A 186 48.77 35.46 16.40
C GLY A 186 49.49 34.12 16.23
N SER A 187 49.90 33.82 14.99
CA SER A 187 50.90 32.80 14.61
C SER A 187 52.33 33.32 14.90
N PRO A 188 53.45 32.61 14.62
CA PRO A 188 53.85 31.22 14.90
C PRO A 188 55.24 31.14 15.63
N ALA A 189 55.61 29.97 16.15
CA ALA A 189 56.99 29.42 16.17
C ALA A 189 56.98 28.00 16.75
#